data_AF-A0A2A4FQM2-F1
#
_entry.id   AF-A0A2A4FQM2-F1
#
_cell.length_a   1.000
_cell.length_b   1.000
_cell.length_c   1.000
_cell.angle_alpha   90.00
_cell.angle_beta   90.00
_cell.angle_gamma   90.00
#
_symmetry.space_group_name_H-M   'P 1'
#
loop_
_entity.id
_entity.type
_entity.pdbx_description
1 polymer ?
#
loop_
_entity_poly.entity_id
_entity_poly.type
_entity_poly.pdbx_seq_one_letter_code
_entity_poly.pdbx_strand_id
1 'polypeptide(L)' 'MTDFAQARLDMFESGLFGQGNAFWRWIATDEARPYLATFAADRAPPRDSEFFALDFTAEDLLDSDHLAELAQQIEATHG' A
#
# COMPACT_ATOMS: atom_id res chain seq x y z
N MET A 1 -0.91 -16.54 8.78
CA MET A 1 -0.71 -15.72 7.56
C MET A 1 -0.05 -14.43 8.00
N THR A 2 1.08 -14.04 7.43
CA THR A 2 1.77 -12.79 7.73
C THR A 2 0.93 -11.61 7.26
N ASP A 3 0.86 -10.54 8.06
CA ASP A 3 0.11 -9.31 7.76
C ASP A 3 0.37 -8.80 6.34
N PHE A 4 1.64 -8.80 5.93
CA PHE A 4 2.09 -8.41 4.59
C PHE A 4 1.53 -9.26 3.45
N ALA A 5 1.32 -10.57 3.64
CA ALA A 5 0.82 -11.44 2.58
C ALA A 5 -0.67 -11.18 2.30
N GLN A 6 -1.43 -10.81 3.33
CA GLN A 6 -2.80 -10.41 3.14
C GLN A 6 -2.91 -8.96 2.65
N ALA A 7 -2.12 -8.03 3.19
CA ALA A 7 -2.09 -6.64 2.70
C ALA A 7 -1.82 -6.56 1.19
N ARG A 8 -0.97 -7.43 0.64
CA ARG A 8 -0.78 -7.55 -0.82
C ARG A 8 -2.05 -7.90 -1.58
N LEU A 9 -2.86 -8.81 -1.04
CA LEU A 9 -4.12 -9.22 -1.65
C LEU A 9 -5.16 -8.11 -1.54
N ASP A 10 -5.28 -7.49 -0.36
CA ASP A 10 -6.18 -6.36 -0.15
C ASP A 10 -5.83 -5.18 -1.07
N MET A 11 -4.54 -4.86 -1.24
CA MET A 11 -4.06 -3.84 -2.19
C MET A 11 -4.44 -4.20 -3.64
N PHE A 12 -4.29 -5.47 -4.03
CA PHE A 12 -4.70 -5.94 -5.35
C PHE A 12 -6.22 -5.85 -5.55
N GLU A 13 -7.01 -6.25 -4.56
CA GLU A 13 -8.47 -6.22 -4.57
C GLU A 13 -9.03 -4.79 -4.55
N SER A 14 -8.31 -3.86 -3.91
CA SER A 14 -8.65 -2.42 -3.93
C SER A 14 -8.57 -1.82 -5.33
N GLY A 15 -7.73 -2.39 -6.21
CA GLY A 15 -7.48 -1.89 -7.56
C GLY A 15 -6.79 -0.52 -7.62
N LEU A 16 -6.34 0.02 -6.47
CA LEU A 16 -5.77 1.36 -6.37
C LEU A 16 -4.34 1.48 -6.94
N PHE A 17 -3.59 0.38 -6.96
CA PHE A 17 -2.17 0.34 -7.33
C PHE A 17 -1.91 -0.17 -8.77
N GLY A 18 -2.95 -0.21 -9.60
CA GLY A 18 -2.91 -0.87 -10.90
C GLY A 18 -3.30 -2.35 -10.83
N GLN A 19 -3.51 -2.97 -11.99
CA GLN A 19 -4.02 -4.34 -12.11
C GLN A 19 -3.12 -5.20 -12.98
N GLY A 20 -2.94 -6.46 -12.57
CA GLY A 20 -2.27 -7.47 -13.40
C GLY A 20 -0.76 -7.58 -13.14
N ASN A 21 0.01 -7.84 -14.20
CA ASN A 21 1.40 -8.29 -14.08
C ASN A 21 2.37 -7.19 -13.60
N ALA A 22 2.12 -5.93 -13.96
CA ALA A 22 2.94 -4.80 -13.53
C ALA A 22 2.87 -4.61 -12.01
N PHE A 23 1.67 -4.67 -11.42
CA PHE A 23 1.46 -4.69 -9.98
C PHE A 23 2.25 -5.82 -9.31
N TRP A 24 2.14 -7.07 -9.79
CA TRP A 24 2.84 -8.20 -9.17
C TRP A 24 4.36 -8.10 -9.27
N ARG A 25 4.87 -7.44 -10.33
CA ARG A 25 6.30 -7.15 -10.47
C ARG A 25 6.76 -6.05 -9.53
N TRP A 26 5.97 -5.01 -9.35
CA TRP A 26 6.25 -3.91 -8.44
C TRP A 26 6.13 -4.32 -6.97
N ILE A 27 5.08 -5.05 -6.58
CA ILE A 27 4.85 -5.47 -5.19
C ILE A 27 5.95 -6.40 -4.64
N ALA A 28 6.77 -6.95 -5.54
CA ALA A 28 7.95 -7.76 -5.24
C ALA A 28 9.24 -6.93 -5.05
N THR A 29 9.25 -5.64 -5.38
CA THR A 29 10.39 -4.74 -5.17
C THR A 29 10.40 -4.15 -3.75
N ASP A 30 11.51 -3.50 -3.38
CA ASP A 30 11.61 -2.81 -2.09
C ASP A 30 10.76 -1.53 -2.04
N GLU A 31 10.45 -0.94 -3.19
CA GLU A 31 9.66 0.31 -3.31
C GLU A 31 8.22 0.12 -2.82
N ALA A 32 7.70 -1.10 -2.90
CA ALA A 32 6.37 -1.45 -2.41
C ALA A 32 6.30 -1.64 -0.88
N ARG A 33 7.44 -1.81 -0.18
CA ARG A 33 7.46 -2.03 1.28
C ARG A 33 6.78 -0.93 2.10
N PRO A 34 7.03 0.37 1.89
CA PRO A 34 6.36 1.42 2.64
C PRO A 34 4.84 1.35 2.46
N TYR A 35 4.35 1.20 1.22
CA TYR A 35 2.92 1.06 0.94
C TYR A 35 2.31 -0.16 1.61
N LEU A 36 3.00 -1.29 1.57
CA LEU A 36 2.57 -2.52 2.25
C LEU A 36 2.52 -2.37 3.76
N ALA A 37 3.48 -1.66 4.36
CA ALA A 37 3.50 -1.40 5.79
C ALA A 37 2.36 -0.46 6.20
N THR A 38 2.11 0.60 5.43
CA THR A 38 0.98 1.52 5.68
C THR A 38 -0.36 0.81 5.54
N PHE A 39 -0.54 -0.02 4.51
CA PHE A 39 -1.79 -0.78 4.30
C PHE A 39 -2.02 -1.84 5.39
N ALA A 40 -0.96 -2.53 5.81
CA ALA A 40 -1.02 -3.46 6.94
C ALA A 40 -1.35 -2.74 8.26
N ALA A 41 -0.80 -1.54 8.47
CA ALA A 41 -1.07 -0.72 9.65
C ALA A 41 -2.51 -0.18 9.66
N ASP A 42 -3.04 0.25 8.51
CA ASP A 42 -4.43 0.71 8.36
C ASP A 42 -5.44 -0.43 8.69
N ARG A 43 -5.10 -1.65 8.29
CA ARG A 43 -5.92 -2.84 8.58
C ARG A 43 -5.82 -3.32 10.04
N ALA A 44 -4.68 -3.08 10.70
CA ALA A 44 -4.46 -3.60 12.03
C ALA A 44 -5.58 -3.11 12.97
N PRO A 45 -6.21 -4.01 13.76
CA PRO A 45 -7.27 -3.60 14.67
C PRO A 45 -6.73 -2.52 15.62
N PRO A 46 -7.51 -1.47 15.94
CA PRO A 46 -7.09 -0.45 16.87
C PRO A 46 -6.73 -1.13 18.19
N ARG A 47 -5.45 -1.07 18.57
CA ARG A 47 -4.99 -1.67 19.81
C ARG A 47 -5.49 -0.81 20.96
N ASP A 48 -6.29 -1.39 21.85
CA ASP A 48 -6.66 -0.80 23.13
C ASP A 48 -5.39 -0.30 23.84
N SER A 49 -5.11 1.01 23.79
CA SER A 49 -3.99 1.76 24.43
C SER A 49 -2.87 2.30 23.52
N GLU A 50 -2.90 2.15 22.20
CA GLU A 50 -2.03 2.97 21.34
C GLU A 50 -2.71 4.34 21.14
N PHE A 51 -2.26 5.32 21.93
CA PHE A 51 -2.58 6.73 21.68
C PHE A 51 -2.28 7.01 20.20
N PHE A 52 -3.30 7.45 19.46
CA PHE A 52 -3.19 7.94 18.08
C PHE A 52 -2.19 9.10 18.03
N ALA A 53 -0.90 8.79 17.94
CA ALA A 53 0.10 9.68 17.40
C ALA A 53 -0.10 9.68 15.88
N LEU A 54 -1.21 10.28 15.44
CA LEU A 54 -1.38 10.67 14.05
C LEU A 54 -0.30 11.71 13.77
N ASP A 55 0.82 11.26 13.21
CA ASP A 55 1.81 12.16 12.68
C ASP A 55 1.23 12.80 11.43
N PHE A 56 0.57 13.95 11.60
CA PHE A 56 0.00 14.75 10.50
C PHE A 56 1.07 15.28 9.53
N THR A 57 2.37 15.00 9.77
CA THR A 57 3.45 15.31 8.84
C THR A 57 3.89 14.11 7.99
N ALA A 58 3.38 12.91 8.27
CA ALA A 58 3.59 11.77 7.39
C ALA A 58 2.84 12.00 6.08
N GLU A 59 3.56 11.90 4.96
CA GLU A 59 2.95 11.89 3.63
C GLU A 59 1.90 10.77 3.58
N ASP A 60 0.67 11.11 3.21
CA ASP A 60 -0.41 10.13 3.10
C ASP A 60 -0.19 9.28 1.85
N LEU A 61 0.61 8.23 2.03
CA LEU A 61 0.96 7.28 0.98
C LEU A 61 -0.26 6.54 0.41
N LEU A 62 -1.42 6.60 1.08
CA LEU A 62 -2.67 6.00 0.62
C LEU A 62 -3.67 7.04 0.09
N ASP A 63 -3.23 8.28 -0.12
CA ASP A 63 -4.03 9.31 -0.77
C ASP A 63 -4.45 8.88 -2.19
N SER A 64 -5.70 9.15 -2.56
CA SER A 64 -6.28 8.67 -3.81
C SER A 64 -5.61 9.25 -5.06
N ASP A 65 -5.18 10.51 -5.03
CA ASP A 65 -4.46 11.14 -6.14
C ASP A 65 -3.04 10.56 -6.25
N HIS A 66 -2.34 10.43 -5.12
CA HIS A 66 -1.00 9.82 -5.07
C HIS A 66 -1.00 8.37 -5.57
N LEU A 67 -2.00 7.58 -5.16
CA LEU A 67 -2.17 6.19 -5.61
C LEU A 67 -2.45 6.09 -7.12
N ALA A 68 -3.24 7.02 -7.67
CA ALA A 68 -3.50 7.06 -9.11
C ALA A 68 -2.24 7.41 -9.93
N GLU A 69 -1.38 8.30 -9.43
CA GLU A 69 -0.08 8.58 -10.03
C GLU A 69 0.86 7.37 -9.92
N LEU A 70 0.93 6.76 -8.74
CA LEU A 70 1.73 5.56 -8.50
C LEU A 70 1.33 4.40 -9.41
N ALA A 71 0.03 4.14 -9.57
CA ALA A 71 -0.47 3.10 -10.47
C ALA A 71 0.01 3.31 -11.92
N GLN A 72 -0.05 4.55 -12.42
CA GLN A 72 0.46 4.88 -13.75
C GLN A 72 1.98 4.69 -13.85
N GLN A 73 2.73 5.05 -12.81
CA GLN A 73 4.18 4.85 -12.77
C GLN A 73 4.55 3.36 -12.72
N ILE A 74 3.80 2.55 -11.97
CA ILE A 74 3.96 1.10 -11.90
C ILE A 74 3.77 0.48 -13.28
N GLU A 75 2.67 0.81 -13.97
CA GLU A 75 2.39 0.33 -15.33
C GLU A 75 3.46 0.80 -16.32
N ALA A 76 3.91 2.06 -16.24
CA ALA A 76 4.95 2.57 -17.14
C ALA A 76 6.33 1.91 -16.92
N THR A 77 6.63 1.49 -15.69
CA THR A 77 7.95 0.94 -15.32
C THR A 77 8.00 -0.59 -15.40
N HIS A 78 6.90 -1.27 -15.06
CA HIS A 78 6.84 -2.72 -14.88
C HIS A 78 5.89 -3.44 -15.86
N GLY A 79 5.07 -2.69 -16.62
CA GLY A 79 4.17 -3.19 -17.67
C GLY A 79 4.87 -3.86 -18.84
#